data_AF-A0A2N3IRN5-F1
#
_entry.id   AF-A0A2N3IRN5-F1
#
_cell.length_a   1.000
_cell.length_b   1.000
_cell.length_c   1.000
_cell.angle_alpha   90.00
_cell.angle_beta   90.00
_cell.angle_gamma   90.00
#
_symmetry.space_group_name_H-M   'P 1'
#
loop_
_entity.id
_entity.type
_entity.pdbx_description
1 polymer ?
#
loop_
_entity_poly.entity_id
_entity_poly.type
_entity_poly.pdbx_seq_one_letter_code
_entity_poly.pdbx_strand_id
1 'polypeptide(L)'
;MTLLRFLPHLLLLSLILSFSSAATASGVDTYQFRHPERQTRAQELARALRCPQCQNQNLVESNSPIARDLRLEVYRWVDEGQSDEQVIARMTERFGDFVRYDPPFKSSTALLWSGPLLLLGLALLTLQRRLTRTKAQTIPVVKAIIEATHQSAADPRSELNWLIMHGEQAGLSPDQPLYRELSAARVANAIPAAELTLRAQLASQHDNRSRNHRHELALLLLGILAIAAVSVVYLSSGRYQAWQAYAYRPDPLAGLSPRDLQDKELESLHQKLQRNPADLDSWAALGQIYLYRSEYDNALLAYQRLALLEGGASAATQAAQATVLYYQAGQQLTPEATRLLESALKQDAGEVSALMLLASDHFLHGRYSQAIALWQQLLDSERPRINRAALIEAIQTASIMGG
;
A
#
# COMPACT_ATOMS: atom_id res chain seq x y z
N MET A 1 -40.46 28.18 36.19
CA MET A 1 -39.34 28.77 35.41
C MET A 1 -38.04 27.96 35.48
N THR A 2 -37.92 26.92 36.31
CA THR A 2 -36.72 26.07 36.44
C THR A 2 -36.59 24.99 35.36
N LEU A 3 -37.71 24.47 34.82
CA LEU A 3 -37.71 23.43 33.77
C LEU A 3 -37.22 23.92 32.39
N LEU A 4 -37.49 25.18 32.02
CA LEU A 4 -37.02 25.74 30.74
C LEU A 4 -35.49 25.90 30.66
N ARG A 5 -34.80 25.89 31.81
CA ARG A 5 -33.35 26.08 31.89
C ARG A 5 -32.56 24.84 31.46
N PHE A 6 -33.16 23.65 31.54
CA PHE A 6 -32.52 22.37 31.20
C PHE A 6 -32.88 21.86 29.80
N LEU A 7 -33.89 22.46 29.16
CA LEU A 7 -34.31 22.16 27.79
C LEU A 7 -33.16 22.19 26.75
N PRO A 8 -32.24 23.19 26.75
CA PRO A 8 -31.15 23.21 25.79
C PRO A 8 -30.10 22.12 26.07
N HIS A 9 -29.91 21.72 27.33
CA HIS A 9 -28.97 20.64 27.69
C HIS A 9 -29.55 19.25 27.33
N LEU A 10 -30.86 19.05 27.47
CA LEU A 10 -31.55 17.85 27.02
C LEU A 10 -31.54 17.70 25.49
N LEU A 11 -31.74 18.81 24.75
CA LEU A 11 -31.63 18.83 23.29
C LEU A 11 -30.19 18.59 22.82
N LEU A 12 -29.19 19.15 23.51
CA LEU A 12 -27.78 18.89 23.20
C LEU A 12 -27.42 17.43 23.45
N LEU A 13 -27.89 16.85 24.56
CA LEU A 13 -27.68 15.44 24.89
C LEU A 13 -28.36 14.51 23.87
N SER A 14 -29.59 14.83 23.44
CA SER A 14 -30.28 14.04 22.41
C SER A 14 -29.57 14.15 21.05
N LEU A 15 -29.03 15.32 20.70
CA LEU A 15 -28.27 15.54 19.47
C LEU A 15 -26.94 14.76 19.49
N ILE A 16 -26.26 14.72 20.64
CA ILE A 16 -25.02 13.93 20.82
C ILE A 16 -25.33 12.42 20.73
N LEU A 17 -26.42 11.94 21.33
CA LEU A 17 -26.84 10.53 21.23
C LEU A 17 -27.28 10.16 19.82
N SER A 18 -27.90 11.07 19.06
CA SER A 18 -28.24 10.85 17.65
C SER A 18 -27.03 10.84 16.71
N PHE A 19 -25.87 11.35 17.16
CA PHE A 19 -24.62 11.39 16.38
C PHE A 19 -23.63 10.28 16.77
N SER A 20 -23.93 9.46 17.77
CA SER A 20 -23.21 8.22 18.02
C SER A 20 -23.56 7.20 16.93
N SER A 21 -22.85 7.28 15.80
CA SER A 21 -22.86 6.26 14.76
C SER A 21 -22.78 4.87 15.38
N ALA A 22 -23.70 4.00 14.97
CA ALA A 22 -23.59 2.57 15.22
C ALA A 22 -22.20 2.10 14.79
N ALA A 23 -21.38 1.68 15.75
CA ALA A 23 -20.13 1.00 15.46
C ALA A 23 -20.48 -0.35 14.85
N THR A 24 -20.51 -0.43 13.53
CA THR A 24 -20.71 -1.68 12.81
C THR A 24 -19.46 -2.53 12.98
N ALA A 25 -19.50 -3.51 13.88
CA ALA A 25 -18.50 -4.57 13.91
C ALA A 25 -18.70 -5.45 12.68
N SER A 26 -17.66 -5.61 11.86
CA SER A 26 -17.69 -6.51 10.72
C SER A 26 -17.45 -7.95 11.20
N GLY A 27 -17.92 -8.96 10.46
CA GLY A 27 -17.69 -10.38 10.82
C GLY A 27 -16.20 -10.80 10.91
N VAL A 28 -15.29 -9.93 10.45
CA VAL A 28 -13.84 -10.07 10.61
C VAL A 28 -13.38 -9.69 12.02
N ASP A 29 -14.03 -8.70 12.63
CA ASP A 29 -13.72 -8.20 13.97
C ASP A 29 -14.18 -9.18 15.06
N THR A 30 -15.01 -10.16 14.69
CA THR A 30 -15.50 -11.25 15.55
C THR A 30 -14.73 -12.56 15.39
N TYR A 31 -13.64 -12.60 14.62
CA TYR A 31 -12.85 -13.81 14.42
C TYR A 31 -12.20 -14.28 15.74
N GLN A 32 -12.55 -15.48 16.22
CA GLN A 32 -11.99 -16.06 17.44
C GLN A 32 -10.79 -16.95 17.10
N PHE A 33 -9.62 -16.57 17.62
CA PHE A 33 -8.41 -17.38 17.52
C PHE A 33 -8.44 -18.53 18.54
N ARG A 34 -7.93 -19.70 18.17
CA ARG A 34 -7.73 -20.83 19.10
C ARG A 34 -6.73 -20.49 20.20
N HIS A 35 -5.79 -19.60 19.88
CA HIS A 35 -4.70 -19.16 20.73
C HIS A 35 -4.67 -17.64 20.76
N PRO A 36 -5.00 -17.00 21.90
CA PRO A 36 -5.04 -15.54 22.01
C PRO A 36 -3.72 -14.87 21.62
N GLU A 37 -2.58 -15.51 21.90
CA GLU A 37 -1.25 -15.01 21.51
C GLU A 37 -1.07 -14.82 19.99
N ARG A 38 -1.85 -15.52 19.16
CA ARG A 38 -1.76 -15.43 17.69
C ARG A 38 -2.56 -14.29 17.10
N GLN A 39 -3.51 -13.73 17.84
CA GLN A 39 -4.36 -12.64 17.38
C GLN A 39 -3.55 -11.40 17.04
N THR A 40 -2.66 -10.97 17.94
CA THR A 40 -1.81 -9.79 17.74
C THR A 40 -0.94 -9.97 16.49
N ARG A 41 -0.30 -11.13 16.35
CA ARG A 41 0.52 -11.48 15.19
C ARG A 41 -0.29 -11.43 13.89
N ALA A 42 -1.49 -12.01 13.87
CA ALA A 42 -2.35 -12.00 12.69
C ALA A 42 -2.80 -10.58 12.29
N GLN A 43 -3.11 -9.73 13.27
CA GLN A 43 -3.46 -8.34 13.05
C GLN A 43 -2.28 -7.52 12.51
N GLU A 44 -1.09 -7.69 13.07
CA GLU A 44 0.14 -7.04 12.58
C GLU A 44 0.46 -7.46 11.14
N LEU A 45 0.39 -8.76 10.86
CA LEU A 45 0.63 -9.30 9.52
C LEU A 45 -0.40 -8.75 8.51
N ALA A 46 -1.67 -8.64 8.90
CA ALA A 46 -2.69 -8.03 8.05
C ALA A 46 -2.45 -6.52 7.80
N ARG A 47 -1.89 -5.77 8.76
CA ARG A 47 -1.48 -4.36 8.54
C ARG A 47 -0.28 -4.24 7.60
N ALA A 48 0.62 -5.22 7.63
CA ALA A 48 1.79 -5.26 6.74
C ALA A 48 1.44 -5.61 5.28
N LEU A 49 0.20 -6.05 5.03
CA LEU A 49 -0.30 -6.43 3.70
C LEU A 49 -1.28 -5.38 3.16
N ARG A 50 -1.13 -5.06 1.87
CA ARG A 50 -1.96 -4.12 1.10
C ARG A 50 -3.21 -4.80 0.56
N CYS A 51 -4.32 -4.07 0.52
CA CYS A 51 -5.49 -4.52 -0.23
C CYS A 51 -5.21 -4.42 -1.74
N PRO A 52 -5.35 -5.51 -2.51
CA PRO A 52 -4.98 -5.54 -3.92
C PRO A 52 -5.87 -4.68 -4.84
N GLN A 53 -7.06 -4.32 -4.37
CA GLN A 53 -8.06 -3.56 -5.12
C GLN A 53 -8.33 -2.18 -4.52
N CYS A 54 -7.59 -1.79 -3.47
CA CYS A 54 -7.81 -0.53 -2.77
C CYS A 54 -6.64 0.41 -3.02
N GLN A 55 -6.91 1.72 -2.98
CA GLN A 55 -5.87 2.72 -3.21
C GLN A 55 -4.92 2.82 -2.01
N ASN A 56 -3.77 2.13 -2.07
CA ASN A 56 -2.67 2.21 -1.11
C ASN A 56 -3.04 1.97 0.37
N GLN A 57 -4.14 1.26 0.64
CA GLN A 57 -4.59 0.93 1.99
C GLN A 57 -4.17 -0.48 2.38
N ASN A 58 -3.89 -0.69 3.66
CA ASN A 58 -3.66 -2.02 4.19
C ASN A 58 -4.98 -2.79 4.42
N LEU A 59 -4.88 -4.11 4.65
CA LEU A 59 -6.06 -4.97 4.81
C LEU A 59 -6.91 -4.58 6.03
N VAL A 60 -6.30 -4.00 7.07
CA VAL A 60 -7.00 -3.61 8.31
C VAL A 60 -7.71 -2.26 8.16
N GLU A 61 -7.07 -1.29 7.52
CA GLU A 61 -7.58 0.07 7.28
C GLU A 61 -8.69 0.11 6.23
N SER A 62 -8.61 -0.78 5.24
CA SER A 62 -9.61 -0.82 4.17
C SER A 62 -10.90 -1.50 4.61
N ASN A 63 -12.02 -0.82 4.36
CA ASN A 63 -13.38 -1.32 4.59
C ASN A 63 -13.97 -2.04 3.37
N SER A 64 -13.19 -2.29 2.31
CA SER A 64 -13.71 -2.97 1.12
C SER A 64 -14.06 -4.45 1.42
N PRO A 65 -15.04 -5.04 0.70
CA PRO A 65 -15.37 -6.46 0.87
C PRO A 65 -14.16 -7.38 0.69
N ILE A 66 -13.34 -7.14 -0.33
CA ILE A 66 -12.13 -7.93 -0.58
C ILE A 66 -11.07 -7.77 0.54
N ALA A 67 -10.94 -6.59 1.14
CA ALA A 67 -10.01 -6.40 2.26
C ALA A 67 -10.46 -7.20 3.48
N ARG A 68 -11.78 -7.28 3.73
CA ARG A 68 -12.37 -8.12 4.80
C ARG A 68 -12.11 -9.61 4.55
N ASP A 69 -12.39 -10.10 3.35
CA ASP A 69 -12.19 -11.52 3.01
C ASP A 69 -10.72 -11.94 3.13
N LEU A 70 -9.81 -11.09 2.64
CA LEU A 70 -8.36 -11.35 2.75
C LEU A 70 -7.87 -11.28 4.20
N ARG A 71 -8.42 -10.39 5.03
CA ARG A 71 -8.12 -10.36 6.47
C ARG A 71 -8.51 -11.67 7.14
N LEU A 72 -9.70 -12.20 6.83
CA LEU A 72 -10.18 -13.48 7.36
C LEU A 72 -9.25 -14.63 6.97
N GLU A 73 -8.80 -14.66 5.72
CA GLU A 73 -7.84 -15.67 5.26
C GLU A 73 -6.49 -15.58 5.98
N VAL A 74 -5.95 -14.37 6.15
CA VAL A 74 -4.72 -14.14 6.92
C VAL A 74 -4.89 -14.62 8.37
N TYR A 75 -6.02 -14.29 9.01
CA TYR A 75 -6.31 -14.71 10.38
C TYR A 75 -6.40 -16.23 10.48
N ARG A 76 -7.07 -16.87 9.52
CA ARG A 76 -7.19 -18.33 9.43
C ARG A 76 -5.84 -19.01 9.29
N TRP A 77 -4.96 -18.56 8.41
CA TRP A 77 -3.66 -19.23 8.21
C TRP A 77 -2.73 -19.07 9.42
N VAL A 78 -2.79 -17.92 10.11
CA VAL A 78 -2.05 -17.73 11.36
C VAL A 78 -2.62 -18.61 12.47
N ASP A 79 -3.94 -18.79 12.53
CA ASP A 79 -4.61 -19.71 13.47
C ASP A 79 -4.40 -21.20 13.13
N GLU A 80 -4.12 -21.52 11.87
CA GLU A 80 -3.64 -22.84 11.42
C GLU A 80 -2.15 -23.09 11.79
N GLY A 81 -1.43 -22.06 12.27
CA GLY A 81 -0.06 -22.17 12.76
C GLY A 81 1.01 -21.88 11.70
N GLN A 82 0.64 -21.29 10.57
CA GLN A 82 1.61 -20.94 9.53
C GLN A 82 2.56 -19.82 9.95
N SER A 83 3.75 -19.78 9.37
CA SER A 83 4.74 -18.70 9.55
C SER A 83 4.35 -17.45 8.72
N ASP A 84 4.94 -16.29 9.04
CA ASP A 84 4.64 -15.04 8.33
C ASP A 84 5.09 -15.16 6.87
N GLU A 85 6.23 -15.80 6.61
CA GLU A 85 6.73 -16.04 5.26
C GLU A 85 5.78 -16.94 4.45
N GLN A 86 5.17 -17.94 5.07
CA GLN A 86 4.22 -18.82 4.41
C GLN A 86 2.93 -18.07 4.03
N VAL A 87 2.42 -17.24 4.93
CA VAL A 87 1.24 -16.41 4.67
C VAL A 87 1.52 -15.38 3.57
N ILE A 88 2.67 -14.70 3.66
CA ILE A 88 3.11 -13.75 2.64
C ILE A 88 3.33 -14.46 1.30
N ALA A 89 3.93 -15.65 1.29
CA ALA A 89 4.11 -16.46 0.08
C ALA A 89 2.75 -16.78 -0.55
N ARG A 90 1.76 -17.21 0.24
CA ARG A 90 0.40 -17.47 -0.26
C ARG A 90 -0.27 -16.23 -0.86
N MET A 91 -0.11 -15.08 -0.21
CA MET A 91 -0.63 -13.80 -0.71
C MET A 91 0.08 -13.37 -2.00
N THR A 92 1.41 -13.44 -2.03
CA THR A 92 2.22 -13.03 -3.19
C THR A 92 2.15 -14.00 -4.36
N GLU A 93 1.82 -15.28 -4.14
CA GLU A 93 1.58 -16.26 -5.20
C GLU A 93 0.34 -15.87 -6.04
N ARG A 94 -0.73 -15.44 -5.36
CA ARG A 94 -2.00 -15.11 -6.01
C ARG A 94 -2.09 -13.67 -6.49
N PHE A 95 -1.50 -12.74 -5.74
CA PHE A 95 -1.63 -11.31 -6.00
C PHE A 95 -0.30 -10.66 -6.43
N GLY A 96 0.85 -11.31 -6.24
CA GLY A 96 2.16 -10.76 -6.59
C GLY A 96 2.81 -9.95 -5.45
N ASP A 97 4.05 -9.51 -5.67
CA ASP A 97 4.87 -8.81 -4.67
C ASP A 97 4.28 -7.45 -4.23
N PHE A 98 3.31 -6.90 -4.96
CA PHE A 98 2.75 -5.58 -4.68
C PHE A 98 1.91 -5.52 -3.40
N VAL A 99 1.43 -6.67 -2.92
CA VAL A 99 0.67 -6.77 -1.66
C VAL A 99 1.56 -6.41 -0.46
N ARG A 100 2.87 -6.50 -0.60
CA ARG A 100 3.80 -6.14 0.46
C ARG A 100 4.10 -4.64 0.45
N TYR A 101 4.17 -4.02 1.63
CA TYR A 101 4.79 -2.69 1.74
C TYR A 101 6.31 -2.73 1.57
N ASP A 102 6.92 -3.87 1.89
CA ASP A 102 8.35 -4.12 1.82
C ASP A 102 8.72 -4.95 0.57
N PRO A 103 9.23 -4.32 -0.50
CA PRO A 103 9.57 -5.05 -1.72
C PRO A 103 10.75 -6.01 -1.48
N PRO A 104 10.63 -7.32 -1.80
CA PRO A 104 11.71 -8.28 -1.55
C PRO A 104 12.94 -7.97 -2.42
N PHE A 105 14.13 -8.32 -1.96
CA PHE A 105 15.36 -8.17 -2.74
C PHE A 105 15.43 -9.24 -3.84
N LYS A 106 15.07 -8.85 -5.07
CA LYS A 106 15.06 -9.68 -6.28
C LYS A 106 15.74 -8.90 -7.40
N SER A 107 16.09 -9.57 -8.51
CA SER A 107 16.65 -8.89 -9.69
C SER A 107 15.75 -7.76 -10.21
N SER A 108 14.44 -7.88 -10.06
CA SER A 108 13.44 -6.88 -10.43
C SER A 108 13.44 -5.62 -9.55
N THR A 109 13.84 -5.74 -8.28
CA THR A 109 13.91 -4.63 -7.29
C THR A 109 15.35 -4.18 -7.05
N ALA A 110 16.35 -4.88 -7.59
CA ALA A 110 17.77 -4.59 -7.41
C ALA A 110 18.13 -3.14 -7.79
N LEU A 111 17.50 -2.57 -8.81
CA LEU A 111 17.71 -1.17 -9.19
C LEU A 111 17.27 -0.19 -8.08
N LEU A 112 16.13 -0.44 -7.43
CA LEU A 112 15.63 0.36 -6.31
C LEU A 112 16.63 0.35 -5.15
N TRP A 113 17.16 -0.83 -4.83
CA TRP A 113 18.08 -1.03 -3.71
C TRP A 113 19.52 -0.56 -4.00
N SER A 114 19.98 -0.66 -5.25
CA SER A 114 21.31 -0.21 -5.67
C SER A 114 21.40 1.31 -5.93
N GLY A 115 20.26 1.98 -6.18
CA GLY A 115 20.20 3.41 -6.46
C GLY A 115 20.93 4.27 -5.41
N PRO A 116 20.63 4.15 -4.10
CA PRO A 116 21.32 4.91 -3.06
C PRO A 116 22.85 4.68 -3.02
N LEU A 117 23.30 3.44 -3.20
CA LEU A 117 24.73 3.10 -3.22
C LEU A 117 25.43 3.65 -4.45
N LEU A 118 24.78 3.61 -5.61
CA LEU A 118 25.29 4.20 -6.85
C LEU A 118 25.44 5.72 -6.71
N LEU A 119 24.43 6.41 -6.16
CA LEU A 119 24.48 7.85 -5.92
C LEU A 119 25.59 8.23 -4.93
N LEU A 120 25.73 7.46 -3.84
CA LEU A 120 26.81 7.66 -2.87
C LEU A 120 28.19 7.45 -3.50
N GLY A 121 28.35 6.40 -4.31
CA GLY A 121 29.58 6.14 -5.05
C GLY A 121 29.93 7.28 -6.00
N LEU A 122 28.95 7.81 -6.72
CA LEU A 122 29.13 8.94 -7.64
C LEU A 122 29.48 10.24 -6.88
N ALA A 123 28.85 10.47 -5.72
CA ALA A 123 29.17 11.58 -4.84
C ALA A 123 30.60 11.49 -4.27
N LEU A 124 31.02 10.32 -3.80
CA LEU A 124 32.38 10.08 -3.31
C LEU A 124 33.42 10.23 -4.42
N LEU A 125 33.12 9.73 -5.62
CA LEU A 125 34.02 9.80 -6.78
C LEU A 125 34.18 11.24 -7.26
N THR A 126 33.12 12.04 -7.27
CA THR A 126 33.19 13.49 -7.57
C THR A 126 33.94 14.25 -6.48
N LEU A 127 33.69 13.95 -5.20
CA LEU A 127 34.41 14.54 -4.07
C LEU A 127 35.92 14.21 -4.12
N GLN A 128 36.27 12.94 -4.32
CA GLN A 128 37.67 12.50 -4.44
C GLN A 128 38.36 13.16 -5.63
N ARG A 129 37.69 13.28 -6.78
CA ARG A 129 38.23 14.02 -7.93
C ARG A 129 38.46 15.51 -7.65
N ARG A 130 37.59 16.15 -6.85
CA ARG A 130 37.79 17.54 -6.41
C ARG A 130 38.97 17.66 -5.45
N LEU A 131 39.03 16.80 -4.43
CA LEU A 131 40.11 16.82 -3.44
C LEU A 131 41.47 16.47 -4.07
N THR A 132 41.54 15.49 -4.97
CA THR A 132 42.79 15.10 -5.66
C THR A 132 43.23 16.08 -6.75
N ARG A 133 42.30 16.86 -7.34
CA ARG A 133 42.65 18.02 -8.19
C ARG A 133 43.25 19.18 -7.40
N THR A 134 43.10 19.19 -6.08
CA THR A 134 43.69 20.20 -5.20
C THR A 134 45.10 19.79 -4.76
N LYS A 135 45.88 19.18 -5.66
CA LYS A 135 47.30 18.88 -5.41
C LYS A 135 48.10 20.18 -5.60
N ALA A 136 48.69 20.63 -4.50
CA ALA A 136 49.48 21.85 -4.37
C ALA A 136 50.43 22.10 -5.55
N GLN A 137 50.29 23.28 -6.16
CA GLN A 137 51.33 23.83 -7.03
C GLN A 137 52.51 24.22 -6.14
N THR A 138 53.54 23.38 -6.08
CA THR A 138 54.87 23.75 -5.58
C THR A 138 55.44 24.85 -6.48
N ILE A 139 55.64 26.04 -5.94
CA ILE A 139 56.26 27.18 -6.62
C ILE A 139 57.76 26.87 -6.83
N PRO A 140 58.27 26.74 -8.06
CA PRO A 140 59.70 26.58 -8.30
C PRO A 140 60.35 27.97 -8.34
N VAL A 141 60.68 28.52 -7.17
CA VAL A 141 61.25 29.88 -7.02
C VAL A 141 62.65 30.02 -7.65
N VAL A 142 63.37 28.93 -7.91
CA VAL A 142 64.79 29.02 -8.30
C VAL A 142 65.03 29.01 -9.82
N LYS A 143 64.08 28.51 -10.63
CA LYS A 143 64.26 28.46 -12.11
C LYS A 143 63.84 29.77 -12.80
N ALA A 144 62.83 30.45 -12.26
CA ALA A 144 62.28 31.68 -12.84
C ALA A 144 63.22 32.89 -12.76
N ILE A 145 64.11 32.95 -11.76
CA ILE A 145 65.08 34.05 -11.63
C ILE A 145 66.16 33.97 -12.72
N ILE A 146 66.49 32.76 -13.19
CA ILE A 146 67.52 32.54 -14.21
C ILE A 146 66.94 32.72 -15.63
N GLU A 147 65.69 32.30 -15.86
CA GLU A 147 65.01 32.43 -17.16
C GLU A 147 64.43 33.85 -17.42
N ALA A 148 64.10 34.63 -16.38
CA ALA A 148 63.53 35.99 -16.53
C ALA A 148 64.51 37.04 -17.07
N THR A 149 65.81 36.73 -17.17
CA THR A 149 66.81 37.66 -17.72
C THR A 149 66.76 37.78 -19.25
N HIS A 150 65.99 36.93 -19.95
CA HIS A 150 66.01 36.86 -21.42
C HIS A 150 64.68 36.93 -22.16
N GLN A 151 63.53 37.12 -21.50
CA GLN A 151 62.24 37.25 -22.20
C GLN A 151 61.36 38.34 -21.61
N SER A 152 61.65 39.59 -22.02
CA SER A 152 60.71 40.70 -21.97
C SER A 152 60.43 41.17 -23.40
N ALA A 153 59.50 40.50 -24.07
CA ALA A 153 58.85 41.02 -25.28
C ALA A 153 57.43 40.44 -25.37
N ALA A 154 56.49 41.08 -24.67
CA ALA A 154 55.06 40.86 -24.89
C ALA A 154 54.23 42.15 -24.78
N ASP A 155 54.84 43.30 -24.47
CA ASP A 155 54.22 44.60 -24.66
C ASP A 155 54.98 45.36 -25.77
N PRO A 156 54.37 45.53 -26.95
CA PRO A 156 54.97 46.26 -28.08
C PRO A 156 55.47 47.65 -27.69
N ARG A 157 54.86 48.30 -26.69
CA ARG A 157 55.31 49.62 -26.20
C ARG A 157 56.57 49.51 -25.35
N SER A 158 56.68 48.47 -24.52
CA SER A 158 57.89 48.23 -23.72
C SER A 158 59.09 47.86 -24.60
N GLU A 159 58.84 47.07 -25.66
CA GLU A 159 59.87 46.68 -26.64
C GLU A 159 60.32 47.87 -27.48
N LEU A 160 59.38 48.69 -27.96
CA LEU A 160 59.69 49.94 -28.66
C LEU A 160 60.44 50.94 -27.77
N ASN A 161 59.99 51.15 -26.52
CA ASN A 161 60.68 52.01 -25.57
C ASN A 161 62.10 51.50 -25.29
N TRP A 162 62.28 50.18 -25.17
CA TRP A 162 63.61 49.59 -25.00
C TRP A 162 64.49 49.86 -26.22
N LEU A 163 64.00 49.61 -27.44
CA LEU A 163 64.73 49.85 -28.69
C LEU A 163 65.12 51.33 -28.86
N ILE A 164 64.21 52.26 -28.58
CA ILE A 164 64.47 53.72 -28.63
C ILE A 164 65.56 54.09 -27.62
N MET A 165 65.41 53.67 -26.36
CA MET A 165 66.38 53.98 -25.30
C MET A 165 67.75 53.34 -25.56
N HIS A 166 67.80 52.17 -26.19
CA HIS A 166 69.06 51.52 -26.55
C HIS A 166 69.74 52.20 -27.74
N GLY A 167 68.97 52.62 -28.73
CA GLY A 167 69.45 53.41 -29.86
C GLY A 167 70.05 54.74 -29.42
N GLU A 168 69.41 55.46 -28.50
CA GLU A 168 69.93 56.74 -27.97
C GLU A 168 71.17 56.59 -27.09
N GLN A 169 71.38 55.41 -26.49
CA GLN A 169 72.57 55.10 -25.70
C GLN A 169 73.77 54.66 -26.56
N ALA A 170 73.57 54.32 -27.83
CA ALA A 170 74.63 53.83 -28.70
C ALA A 170 75.64 54.97 -29.01
N GLY A 171 76.78 54.96 -28.33
CA GLY A 171 77.86 55.94 -28.49
C GLY A 171 78.09 56.87 -27.29
N LEU A 172 77.28 56.76 -26.23
CA LEU A 172 77.51 57.49 -24.98
C LEU A 172 78.48 56.70 -24.08
N SER A 173 79.42 57.41 -23.46
CA SER A 173 80.35 56.81 -22.49
C SER A 173 79.70 56.75 -21.08
N PRO A 174 79.96 55.71 -20.26
CA PRO A 174 79.27 55.50 -18.97
C PRO A 174 79.44 56.62 -17.93
N ASP A 175 80.47 57.45 -18.06
CA ASP A 175 80.75 58.60 -17.21
C ASP A 175 79.83 59.80 -17.50
N GLN A 176 79.23 59.86 -18.69
CA GLN A 176 78.34 60.95 -19.09
C GLN A 176 77.03 60.96 -18.28
N PRO A 177 76.54 62.16 -17.89
CA PRO A 177 75.32 62.28 -17.08
C PRO A 177 74.07 61.76 -17.81
N LEU A 178 73.98 61.97 -19.12
CA LEU A 178 72.85 61.51 -19.94
C LEU A 178 72.72 59.98 -19.94
N TYR A 179 73.84 59.25 -19.95
CA TYR A 179 73.84 57.79 -19.85
C TYR A 179 73.23 57.31 -18.52
N ARG A 180 73.52 58.02 -17.42
CA ARG A 180 72.96 57.72 -16.09
C ARG A 180 71.46 58.00 -16.00
N GLU A 181 70.98 59.09 -16.60
CA GLU A 181 69.55 59.39 -16.63
C GLU A 181 68.76 58.38 -17.46
N LEU A 182 69.25 58.03 -18.65
CA LEU A 182 68.59 57.04 -19.51
C LEU A 182 68.58 55.64 -18.88
N SER A 183 69.64 55.26 -18.18
CA SER A 183 69.69 53.98 -17.44
C SER A 183 68.76 53.98 -16.22
N ALA A 184 68.64 55.09 -15.50
CA ALA A 184 67.66 55.23 -14.41
C ALA A 184 66.22 55.15 -14.94
N ALA A 185 65.92 55.81 -16.07
CA ALA A 185 64.61 55.74 -16.71
C ALA A 185 64.23 54.32 -17.17
N ARG A 186 65.21 53.52 -17.63
CA ARG A 186 65.00 52.10 -17.94
C ARG A 186 64.55 51.31 -16.71
N VAL A 187 65.21 51.51 -15.57
CA VAL A 187 64.88 50.82 -14.32
C VAL A 187 63.51 51.28 -13.80
N ALA A 188 63.20 52.57 -13.92
CA ALA A 188 61.89 53.12 -13.54
C ALA A 188 60.73 52.58 -14.40
N ASN A 189 61.00 52.31 -15.69
CA ASN A 189 60.03 51.73 -16.63
C ASN A 189 60.04 50.19 -16.66
N ALA A 190 60.86 49.53 -15.85
CA ALA A 190 60.85 48.08 -15.76
C ALA A 190 59.56 47.61 -15.07
N ILE A 191 58.86 46.65 -15.68
CA ILE A 191 57.66 46.06 -15.07
C ILE A 191 58.07 45.39 -13.76
N PRO A 192 57.48 45.78 -12.60
CA PRO A 192 57.86 45.19 -11.33
C PRO A 192 57.56 43.70 -11.32
N ALA A 193 58.46 42.90 -10.72
CA ALA A 193 58.35 41.43 -10.69
C ALA A 193 56.99 40.95 -10.15
N ALA A 194 56.40 41.69 -9.22
CA ALA A 194 55.07 41.43 -8.68
C ALA A 194 53.97 41.43 -9.78
N GLU A 195 54.04 42.34 -10.74
CA GLU A 195 53.06 42.41 -11.83
C GLU A 195 53.19 41.23 -12.79
N LEU A 196 54.42 40.80 -13.10
CA LEU A 196 54.67 39.60 -13.91
C LEU A 196 54.11 38.35 -13.23
N THR A 197 54.28 38.22 -11.90
CA THR A 197 53.73 37.09 -11.15
C THR A 197 52.20 37.08 -11.17
N LEU A 198 51.56 38.25 -11.01
CA LEU A 198 50.11 38.37 -11.06
C LEU A 198 49.56 37.98 -12.45
N ARG A 199 50.22 38.42 -13.53
CA ARG A 199 49.82 38.07 -14.90
C ARG A 199 49.92 36.56 -15.17
N ALA A 200 50.99 35.91 -14.70
CA ALA A 200 51.15 34.47 -14.81
C ALA A 200 50.05 33.70 -14.03
N GLN A 201 49.72 34.17 -12.82
CA GLN A 201 48.63 33.60 -12.02
C GLN A 201 47.28 33.70 -12.75
N LEU A 202 46.94 34.87 -13.29
CA LEU A 202 45.69 35.10 -14.03
C LEU A 202 45.59 34.22 -15.29
N ALA A 203 46.67 34.05 -16.04
CA ALA A 203 46.70 33.16 -17.22
C ALA A 203 46.43 31.70 -16.84
N SER A 204 47.06 31.20 -15.77
CA SER A 204 46.85 29.84 -15.28
C SER A 204 45.43 29.59 -14.74
N GLN A 205 44.81 30.63 -14.15
CA GLN A 205 43.45 30.57 -13.63
C GLN A 205 42.42 30.44 -14.77
N HIS A 206 42.67 31.08 -15.91
CA HIS A 206 41.81 31.00 -17.09
C HIS A 206 41.79 29.59 -17.70
N ASP A 207 42.97 28.95 -17.85
CA ASP A 207 43.08 27.61 -18.43
C ASP A 207 42.42 26.53 -17.55
N ASN A 208 42.61 26.62 -16.23
CA ASN A 208 41.94 25.72 -15.27
C ASN A 208 40.41 25.84 -15.30
N ARG A 209 39.86 27.05 -15.50
CA ARG A 209 38.41 27.27 -15.59
C ARG A 209 37.82 26.64 -16.85
N SER A 210 38.50 26.78 -17.99
CA SER A 210 38.14 26.12 -19.26
C SER A 210 38.11 24.59 -19.14
N ARG A 211 39.15 24.01 -18.53
CA ARG A 211 39.27 22.56 -18.35
C ARG A 211 38.22 21.98 -17.39
N ASN A 212 37.88 22.69 -16.31
CA ASN A 212 36.81 22.26 -15.39
C ASN A 212 35.43 22.27 -16.09
N HIS A 213 35.13 23.31 -16.87
CA HIS A 213 33.85 23.41 -17.57
C HIS A 213 33.61 22.26 -18.56
N ARG A 214 34.65 21.83 -19.30
CA ARG A 214 34.56 20.66 -20.19
C ARG A 214 34.26 19.35 -19.45
N HIS A 215 34.77 19.18 -18.22
CA HIS A 215 34.50 17.99 -17.41
C HIS A 215 33.09 17.99 -16.83
N GLU A 216 32.58 19.16 -16.42
CA GLU A 216 31.21 19.30 -15.94
C GLU A 216 30.19 19.01 -17.05
N LEU A 217 30.42 19.53 -18.26
CA LEU A 217 29.61 19.22 -19.44
C LEU A 217 29.65 17.73 -19.79
N ALA A 218 30.82 17.09 -19.74
CA ALA A 218 30.94 15.65 -20.00
C ALA A 218 30.18 14.80 -18.97
N LEU A 219 30.21 15.17 -17.68
CA LEU A 219 29.46 14.47 -16.63
C LEU A 219 27.94 14.67 -16.77
N LEU A 220 27.49 15.87 -17.14
CA LEU A 220 26.08 16.16 -17.44
C LEU A 220 25.57 15.31 -18.60
N LEU A 221 26.32 15.26 -19.70
CA LEU A 221 25.97 14.44 -20.86
C LEU A 221 25.90 12.96 -20.50
N LEU A 222 26.86 12.45 -19.72
CA LEU A 222 26.88 11.05 -19.29
C LEU A 222 25.67 10.73 -18.38
N GLY A 223 25.29 11.65 -17.49
CA GLY A 223 24.09 11.53 -16.66
C GLY A 223 22.79 11.50 -17.48
N ILE A 224 22.66 12.39 -18.47
CA ILE A 224 21.51 12.42 -19.39
C ILE A 224 21.42 11.10 -20.17
N LEU A 225 22.55 10.60 -20.66
CA LEU A 225 22.63 9.36 -21.44
C LEU A 225 22.26 8.14 -20.58
N ALA A 226 22.65 8.12 -19.31
CA ALA A 226 22.25 7.09 -18.36
C ALA A 226 20.74 7.10 -18.07
N ILE A 227 20.15 8.29 -17.87
CA ILE A 227 18.70 8.44 -17.67
C ILE A 227 17.95 7.95 -18.92
N ALA A 228 18.38 8.38 -20.11
CA ALA A 228 17.80 7.95 -21.38
C ALA A 228 17.87 6.42 -21.56
N ALA A 229 19.00 5.81 -21.23
CA ALA A 229 19.15 4.34 -21.28
C ALA A 229 18.19 3.63 -20.33
N VAL A 230 18.05 4.10 -19.09
CA VAL A 230 17.09 3.54 -18.12
C VAL A 230 15.65 3.71 -18.61
N SER A 231 15.29 4.89 -19.15
CA SER A 231 13.97 5.13 -19.73
C SER A 231 13.68 4.19 -20.91
N VAL A 232 14.64 3.98 -21.81
CA VAL A 232 14.51 3.05 -22.93
C VAL A 232 14.31 1.61 -22.46
N VAL A 233 15.10 1.14 -21.49
CA VAL A 233 14.94 -0.20 -20.90
C VAL A 233 13.57 -0.35 -20.22
N TYR A 234 13.12 0.67 -19.50
CA TYR A 234 11.82 0.64 -18.84
C TYR A 234 10.67 0.56 -19.85
N LEU A 235 10.72 1.38 -20.91
CA LEU A 235 9.72 1.40 -21.97
C LEU A 235 9.74 0.14 -22.84
N SER A 236 10.90 -0.48 -23.08
CA SER A 236 11.02 -1.70 -23.89
C SER A 236 10.64 -2.98 -23.13
N SER A 237 10.67 -2.96 -21.79
CA SER A 237 10.42 -4.13 -20.94
C SER A 237 8.96 -4.60 -20.86
N GLY A 238 8.02 -3.94 -21.54
CA GLY A 238 6.59 -4.27 -21.42
C GLY A 238 5.94 -3.79 -20.10
N ARG A 239 6.74 -3.31 -19.14
CA ARG A 239 6.29 -2.97 -17.78
C ARG A 239 5.39 -1.75 -17.74
N TYR A 240 5.63 -0.78 -18.61
CA TYR A 240 4.75 0.38 -18.74
C TYR A 240 3.38 -0.02 -19.27
N GLN A 241 3.31 -0.88 -20.30
CA GLN A 241 2.03 -1.42 -20.77
C GLN A 241 1.34 -2.26 -19.69
N ALA A 242 2.07 -3.06 -18.92
CA ALA A 242 1.52 -3.84 -17.82
C ALA A 242 0.94 -2.96 -16.70
N TRP A 243 1.64 -1.87 -16.34
CA TRP A 243 1.15 -0.88 -15.38
C TRP A 243 -0.09 -0.14 -15.90
N GLN A 244 -0.11 0.27 -17.16
CA GLN A 244 -1.30 0.90 -17.77
C GLN A 244 -2.50 -0.06 -17.80
N ALA A 245 -2.29 -1.32 -18.17
CA ALA A 245 -3.34 -2.34 -18.19
C ALA A 245 -3.90 -2.65 -16.79
N TYR A 246 -3.06 -2.56 -15.76
CA TYR A 246 -3.49 -2.69 -14.36
C TYR A 246 -4.22 -1.44 -13.86
N ALA A 247 -3.68 -0.25 -14.11
CA ALA A 247 -4.28 1.03 -13.72
C ALA A 247 -5.66 1.25 -14.34
N TYR A 248 -5.92 0.64 -15.49
CA TYR A 248 -7.19 0.70 -16.21
C TYR A 248 -8.07 -0.55 -16.05
N ARG A 249 -7.70 -1.51 -15.19
CA ARG A 249 -8.53 -2.70 -14.96
C ARG A 249 -9.74 -2.24 -14.12
N PRO A 250 -10.96 -2.18 -14.70
CA PRO A 250 -12.14 -1.81 -13.91
C PRO A 250 -12.33 -2.89 -12.86
N ASP A 251 -12.60 -2.51 -11.62
CA ASP A 251 -13.03 -3.47 -10.60
C ASP A 251 -14.26 -4.22 -11.16
N PRO A 252 -14.20 -5.54 -11.36
CA PRO A 252 -15.30 -6.30 -11.96
C PRO A 252 -16.57 -6.29 -11.10
N LEU A 253 -16.46 -5.82 -9.86
CA LEU A 253 -17.55 -5.63 -8.91
C LEU A 253 -17.96 -4.15 -8.79
N ALA A 254 -17.20 -3.21 -9.35
CA ALA A 254 -17.56 -1.79 -9.30
C ALA A 254 -18.82 -1.52 -10.12
N GLY A 255 -19.81 -0.94 -9.45
CA GLY A 255 -21.10 -0.61 -10.05
C GLY A 255 -22.14 -1.74 -9.99
N LEU A 256 -21.79 -2.92 -9.45
CA LEU A 256 -22.77 -3.98 -9.19
C LEU A 256 -23.48 -3.72 -7.86
N SER A 257 -24.81 -3.73 -7.89
CA SER A 257 -25.65 -3.74 -6.69
C SER A 257 -25.55 -5.10 -5.98
N PRO A 258 -25.92 -5.18 -4.69
CA PRO A 258 -26.00 -6.46 -3.99
C PRO A 258 -26.88 -7.50 -4.70
N ARG A 259 -27.92 -7.06 -5.42
CA ARG A 259 -28.74 -7.95 -6.27
C ARG A 259 -27.98 -8.49 -7.46
N ASP A 260 -27.21 -7.65 -8.16
CA ASP A 260 -26.43 -8.09 -9.33
C ASP A 260 -25.39 -9.17 -8.97
N LEU A 261 -24.85 -9.09 -7.74
CA LEU A 261 -23.96 -10.12 -7.21
C LEU A 261 -24.70 -11.44 -6.94
N GLN A 262 -25.90 -11.36 -6.36
CA GLN A 262 -26.75 -12.53 -6.12
C GLN A 262 -27.24 -13.17 -7.43
N ASP A 263 -27.53 -12.37 -8.47
CA ASP A 263 -27.92 -12.86 -9.79
C ASP A 263 -26.78 -13.65 -10.45
N LYS A 264 -25.54 -13.13 -10.37
CA LYS A 264 -24.36 -13.87 -10.86
C LYS A 264 -24.10 -15.16 -10.08
N GLU A 265 -24.28 -15.13 -8.76
CA GLU A 265 -24.14 -16.32 -7.93
C GLU A 265 -25.20 -17.37 -8.28
N LEU A 266 -26.47 -16.94 -8.43
CA LEU A 266 -27.59 -17.78 -8.86
C LEU A 266 -27.32 -18.41 -10.23
N GLU A 267 -26.81 -17.65 -11.20
CA GLU A 267 -26.41 -18.18 -12.50
C GLU A 267 -25.31 -19.25 -12.38
N SER A 268 -24.31 -18.99 -11.55
CA SER A 268 -23.21 -19.94 -11.32
C SER A 268 -23.69 -21.26 -10.68
N LEU A 269 -24.66 -21.18 -9.76
CA LEU A 269 -25.27 -22.35 -9.12
C LEU A 269 -26.11 -23.16 -10.11
N HIS A 270 -26.91 -22.51 -10.95
CA HIS A 270 -27.63 -23.21 -12.02
C HIS A 270 -26.68 -23.93 -12.97
N GLN A 271 -25.58 -23.31 -13.38
CA GLN A 271 -24.57 -23.96 -14.21
C GLN A 271 -23.91 -25.15 -13.52
N LYS A 272 -23.62 -25.06 -12.21
CA LYS A 272 -23.10 -26.19 -11.43
C LYS A 272 -24.10 -27.34 -11.39
N LEU A 273 -25.37 -27.05 -11.11
CA LEU A 273 -26.43 -28.05 -11.04
C LEU A 273 -26.75 -28.69 -12.40
N GLN A 274 -26.60 -27.95 -13.51
CA GLN A 274 -26.70 -28.53 -14.85
C GLN A 274 -25.59 -29.56 -15.11
N ARG A 275 -24.37 -29.32 -14.61
CA ARG A 275 -23.24 -30.24 -14.76
C ARG A 275 -23.30 -31.41 -13.77
N ASN A 276 -23.72 -31.13 -12.54
CA ASN A 276 -23.87 -32.11 -11.48
C ASN A 276 -25.22 -31.94 -10.76
N PRO A 277 -26.29 -32.57 -11.26
CA PRO A 277 -27.63 -32.45 -10.66
C PRO A 277 -27.78 -33.08 -9.27
N ALA A 278 -26.80 -33.87 -8.82
CA ALA A 278 -26.78 -34.55 -7.54
C ALA A 278 -25.98 -33.80 -6.46
N ASP A 279 -25.49 -32.59 -6.75
CA ASP A 279 -24.72 -31.78 -5.82
C ASP A 279 -25.60 -31.21 -4.70
N LEU A 280 -25.48 -31.78 -3.50
CA LEU A 280 -26.27 -31.41 -2.32
C LEU A 280 -26.01 -29.95 -1.89
N ASP A 281 -24.75 -29.53 -1.88
CA ASP A 281 -24.36 -28.19 -1.42
C ASP A 281 -24.94 -27.12 -2.35
N SER A 282 -24.94 -27.37 -3.66
CA SER A 282 -25.53 -26.47 -4.64
C SER A 282 -27.06 -26.35 -4.49
N TRP A 283 -27.77 -27.43 -4.18
CA TRP A 283 -29.22 -27.36 -3.90
C TRP A 283 -29.53 -26.61 -2.60
N ALA A 284 -28.73 -26.83 -1.55
CA ALA A 284 -28.87 -26.09 -0.29
C ALA A 284 -28.64 -24.59 -0.46
N ALA A 285 -27.57 -24.21 -1.19
CA ALA A 285 -27.26 -22.83 -1.52
C ALA A 285 -28.35 -22.19 -2.40
N LEU A 286 -28.86 -22.92 -3.38
CA LEU A 286 -29.94 -22.46 -4.25
C LEU A 286 -31.22 -22.14 -3.45
N GLY A 287 -31.62 -23.04 -2.54
CA GLY A 287 -32.76 -22.80 -1.66
C GLY A 287 -32.58 -21.57 -0.77
N GLN A 288 -31.36 -21.38 -0.24
CA GLN A 288 -31.02 -20.23 0.60
C GLN A 288 -31.08 -18.90 -0.17
N ILE A 289 -30.57 -18.85 -1.40
CA ILE A 289 -30.66 -17.64 -2.24
C ILE A 289 -32.12 -17.30 -2.55
N TYR A 290 -32.93 -18.30 -2.95
CA TYR A 290 -34.35 -18.06 -3.20
C TYR A 290 -35.09 -17.56 -1.96
N LEU A 291 -34.77 -18.10 -0.77
CA LEU A 291 -35.33 -17.62 0.49
C LEU A 291 -34.98 -16.14 0.76
N TYR A 292 -33.73 -15.73 0.57
CA TYR A 292 -33.32 -14.33 0.75
C TYR A 292 -33.95 -13.36 -0.25
N ARG A 293 -34.29 -13.86 -1.44
CA ARG A 293 -35.04 -13.11 -2.45
C ARG A 293 -36.55 -13.10 -2.23
N SER A 294 -37.02 -13.74 -1.14
CA SER A 294 -38.44 -13.95 -0.84
C SER A 294 -39.18 -14.76 -1.91
N GLU A 295 -38.45 -15.55 -2.71
CA GLU A 295 -39.00 -16.48 -3.70
C GLU A 295 -39.28 -17.84 -3.03
N TYR A 296 -40.26 -17.86 -2.11
CA TYR A 296 -40.49 -18.98 -1.21
C TYR A 296 -40.83 -20.29 -1.93
N ASP A 297 -41.61 -20.25 -3.01
CA ASP A 297 -41.96 -21.46 -3.77
C ASP A 297 -40.72 -22.10 -4.41
N ASN A 298 -39.83 -21.29 -4.98
CA ASN A 298 -38.56 -21.75 -5.56
C ASN A 298 -37.62 -22.29 -4.47
N ALA A 299 -37.57 -21.64 -3.31
CA ALA A 299 -36.78 -22.09 -2.17
C ALA A 299 -37.25 -23.45 -1.66
N LEU A 300 -38.57 -23.63 -1.53
CA LEU A 300 -39.16 -24.89 -1.07
C LEU A 300 -38.88 -26.03 -2.07
N LEU A 301 -39.02 -25.78 -3.37
CA LEU A 301 -38.69 -26.76 -4.41
C LEU A 301 -37.22 -27.19 -4.35
N ALA A 302 -36.30 -26.24 -4.15
CA ALA A 302 -34.87 -26.54 -4.03
C ALA A 302 -34.58 -27.42 -2.81
N TYR A 303 -35.16 -27.11 -1.65
CA TYR A 303 -35.00 -27.95 -0.45
C TYR A 303 -35.73 -29.29 -0.53
N GLN A 304 -36.85 -29.39 -1.24
CA GLN A 304 -37.50 -30.68 -1.53
C GLN A 304 -36.60 -31.54 -2.41
N ARG A 305 -35.95 -30.94 -3.41
CA ARG A 305 -34.98 -31.63 -4.25
C ARG A 305 -33.77 -32.10 -3.45
N LEU A 306 -33.25 -31.26 -2.56
CA LEU A 306 -32.19 -31.63 -1.62
C LEU A 306 -32.58 -32.85 -0.77
N ALA A 307 -33.76 -32.80 -0.14
CA ALA A 307 -34.27 -33.90 0.70
C ALA A 307 -34.38 -35.23 -0.06
N LEU A 308 -34.77 -35.19 -1.34
CA LEU A 308 -34.82 -36.39 -2.19
C LEU A 308 -33.42 -36.96 -2.44
N LEU A 309 -32.42 -36.11 -2.65
CA LEU A 309 -31.04 -36.53 -2.91
C LEU A 309 -30.32 -37.04 -1.64
N GLU A 310 -30.69 -36.52 -0.47
CA GLU A 310 -30.23 -37.02 0.83
C GLU A 310 -30.76 -38.43 1.17
N GLY A 311 -31.74 -38.96 0.42
CA GLY A 311 -32.41 -40.22 0.72
C GLY A 311 -33.46 -40.10 1.84
N GLY A 312 -33.92 -38.87 2.10
CA GLY A 312 -34.74 -38.48 3.23
C GLY A 312 -34.23 -37.15 3.78
N ALA A 313 -35.15 -36.23 4.10
CA ALA A 313 -34.75 -34.90 4.56
C ALA A 313 -33.94 -34.98 5.84
N SER A 314 -32.71 -34.45 5.82
CA SER A 314 -31.91 -34.28 7.04
C SER A 314 -32.58 -33.29 7.99
N ALA A 315 -32.24 -33.32 9.28
CA ALA A 315 -32.78 -32.38 10.28
C ALA A 315 -32.58 -30.91 9.84
N ALA A 316 -31.42 -30.60 9.25
CA ALA A 316 -31.12 -29.27 8.71
C ALA A 316 -32.01 -28.92 7.51
N THR A 317 -32.24 -29.86 6.59
CA THR A 317 -33.14 -29.66 5.44
C THR A 317 -34.59 -29.47 5.90
N GLN A 318 -35.05 -30.25 6.89
CA GLN A 318 -36.38 -30.09 7.49
C GLN A 318 -36.55 -28.72 8.14
N ALA A 319 -35.56 -28.27 8.91
CA ALA A 319 -35.57 -26.94 9.52
C ALA A 319 -35.53 -25.81 8.46
N ALA A 320 -34.78 -25.99 7.38
CA ALA A 320 -34.76 -25.04 6.26
C ALA A 320 -36.12 -24.96 5.55
N GLN A 321 -36.77 -26.10 5.27
CA GLN A 321 -38.14 -26.14 4.72
C GLN A 321 -39.14 -25.45 5.66
N ALA A 322 -39.06 -25.74 6.97
CA ALA A 322 -39.90 -25.07 7.96
C ALA A 322 -39.68 -23.55 7.99
N THR A 323 -38.43 -23.11 7.83
CA THR A 323 -38.07 -21.68 7.73
C THR A 323 -38.72 -21.04 6.51
N VAL A 324 -38.66 -21.69 5.34
CA VAL A 324 -39.34 -21.19 4.13
C VAL A 324 -40.84 -21.04 4.37
N LEU A 325 -41.49 -22.07 4.91
CA LEU A 325 -42.93 -22.04 5.20
C LEU A 325 -43.31 -20.96 6.23
N TYR A 326 -42.47 -20.74 7.24
CA TYR A 326 -42.66 -19.70 8.25
C TYR A 326 -42.66 -18.30 7.63
N TYR A 327 -41.67 -17.99 6.78
CA TYR A 327 -41.62 -16.69 6.09
C TYR A 327 -42.72 -16.54 5.03
N GLN A 328 -43.05 -17.61 4.32
CA GLN A 328 -44.17 -17.64 3.37
C GLN A 328 -45.51 -17.32 4.05
N ALA A 329 -45.69 -17.80 5.29
CA ALA A 329 -46.87 -17.54 6.12
C ALA A 329 -46.82 -16.19 6.86
N GLY A 330 -45.89 -15.29 6.51
CA GLY A 330 -45.79 -13.98 7.15
C GLY A 330 -45.28 -14.04 8.60
N GLN A 331 -44.31 -14.94 8.86
CA GLN A 331 -43.71 -15.16 10.19
C GLN A 331 -44.68 -15.76 11.21
N GLN A 332 -45.52 -16.69 10.74
CA GLN A 332 -46.41 -17.49 11.58
C GLN A 332 -46.07 -18.96 11.45
N LEU A 333 -45.96 -19.65 12.59
CA LEU A 333 -45.76 -21.10 12.60
C LEU A 333 -47.02 -21.83 12.10
N THR A 334 -46.94 -22.37 10.89
CA THR A 334 -48.00 -23.21 10.33
C THR A 334 -47.94 -24.63 10.89
N PRO A 335 -49.05 -25.40 10.85
CA PRO A 335 -49.03 -26.81 11.27
C PRO A 335 -48.02 -27.68 10.50
N GLU A 336 -47.71 -27.31 9.27
CA GLU A 336 -46.68 -28.00 8.47
C GLU A 336 -45.27 -27.64 8.92
N ALA A 337 -44.97 -26.35 9.11
CA ALA A 337 -43.69 -25.89 9.63
C ALA A 337 -43.41 -26.49 11.02
N THR A 338 -44.41 -26.55 11.89
CA THR A 338 -44.30 -27.17 13.22
C THR A 338 -43.96 -28.66 13.12
N ARG A 339 -44.64 -29.42 12.25
CA ARG A 339 -44.32 -30.86 12.06
C ARG A 339 -42.89 -31.08 11.55
N LEU A 340 -42.41 -30.21 10.65
CA LEU A 340 -41.04 -30.27 10.15
C LEU A 340 -40.02 -29.98 11.25
N LEU A 341 -40.27 -28.97 12.09
CA LEU A 341 -39.41 -28.64 13.23
C LEU A 341 -39.39 -29.75 14.28
N GLU A 342 -40.55 -30.31 14.62
CA GLU A 342 -40.65 -31.45 15.55
C GLU A 342 -39.90 -32.68 15.00
N SER A 343 -40.03 -32.96 13.70
CA SER A 343 -39.27 -34.03 13.06
C SER A 343 -37.77 -33.75 13.08
N ALA A 344 -37.35 -32.52 12.77
CA ALA A 344 -35.95 -32.12 12.76
C ALA A 344 -35.32 -32.29 14.14
N LEU A 345 -36.00 -31.82 15.19
CA LEU A 345 -35.53 -31.91 16.57
C LEU A 345 -35.60 -33.34 17.13
N LYS A 346 -36.48 -34.19 16.60
CA LYS A 346 -36.49 -35.61 16.91
C LYS A 346 -35.28 -36.33 16.32
N GLN A 347 -34.81 -35.91 15.15
CA GLN A 347 -33.62 -36.46 14.50
C GLN A 347 -32.33 -35.89 15.10
N ASP A 348 -32.29 -34.57 15.34
CA ASP A 348 -31.19 -33.86 16.00
C ASP A 348 -31.74 -32.82 16.98
N ALA A 349 -31.73 -33.17 18.28
CA ALA A 349 -32.23 -32.31 19.35
C ALA A 349 -31.45 -30.98 19.50
N GLY A 350 -30.26 -30.88 18.89
CA GLY A 350 -29.44 -29.67 18.87
C GLY A 350 -29.41 -28.99 17.49
N GLU A 351 -30.36 -29.29 16.60
CA GLU A 351 -30.39 -28.66 15.28
C GLU A 351 -30.60 -27.14 15.43
N VAL A 352 -29.59 -26.40 14.98
CA VAL A 352 -29.44 -24.98 15.31
C VAL A 352 -30.54 -24.15 14.64
N SER A 353 -30.88 -24.45 13.39
CA SER A 353 -31.81 -23.66 12.58
C SER A 353 -33.24 -23.74 13.14
N ALA A 354 -33.64 -24.93 13.59
CA ALA A 354 -34.94 -25.23 14.18
C ALA A 354 -35.10 -24.55 15.54
N LEU A 355 -34.10 -24.70 16.42
CA LEU A 355 -34.11 -24.02 17.72
C LEU A 355 -34.07 -22.50 17.55
N MET A 356 -33.30 -21.98 16.59
CA MET A 356 -33.26 -20.54 16.28
C MET A 356 -34.61 -20.03 15.77
N LEU A 357 -35.27 -20.78 14.88
CA LEU A 357 -36.58 -20.40 14.35
C LEU A 357 -37.64 -20.37 15.45
N LEU A 358 -37.69 -21.41 16.29
CA LEU A 358 -38.60 -21.46 17.44
C LEU A 358 -38.34 -20.33 18.43
N ALA A 359 -37.07 -20.08 18.77
CA ALA A 359 -36.71 -18.99 19.69
C ALA A 359 -37.12 -17.63 19.14
N SER A 360 -36.90 -17.40 17.83
CA SER A 360 -37.30 -16.17 17.15
C SER A 360 -38.82 -16.01 17.12
N ASP A 361 -39.57 -17.09 16.86
CA ASP A 361 -41.03 -17.07 16.92
C ASP A 361 -41.54 -16.73 18.33
N HIS A 362 -40.99 -17.37 19.37
CA HIS A 362 -41.36 -17.06 20.75
C HIS A 362 -41.10 -15.59 21.08
N PHE A 363 -39.96 -15.06 20.66
CA PHE A 363 -39.59 -13.67 20.89
C PHE A 363 -40.56 -12.70 20.19
N LEU A 364 -40.84 -12.91 18.91
CA LEU A 364 -41.73 -12.04 18.11
C LEU A 364 -43.16 -12.00 18.66
N HIS A 365 -43.59 -13.06 19.35
CA HIS A 365 -44.91 -13.15 19.97
C HIS A 365 -44.92 -12.86 21.49
N GLY A 366 -43.87 -12.23 22.02
CA GLY A 366 -43.80 -11.79 23.42
C GLY A 366 -43.59 -12.91 24.45
N ARG A 367 -43.28 -14.13 24.01
CA ARG A 367 -42.98 -15.29 24.86
C ARG A 367 -41.49 -15.31 25.23
N TYR A 368 -41.00 -14.21 25.82
CA TYR A 368 -39.57 -13.96 26.04
C TYR A 368 -38.87 -15.04 26.87
N SER A 369 -39.53 -15.56 27.91
CA SER A 369 -38.95 -16.63 28.75
C SER A 369 -38.66 -17.92 27.97
N GLN A 370 -39.54 -18.26 27.02
CA GLN A 370 -39.37 -19.44 26.16
C GLN A 370 -38.27 -19.20 25.11
N ALA A 371 -38.20 -18.00 24.55
CA ALA A 371 -37.11 -17.59 23.65
C ALA A 371 -35.74 -17.67 24.34
N ILE A 372 -35.63 -17.11 25.55
CA ILE A 372 -34.41 -17.16 26.36
C ILE A 372 -33.97 -18.60 26.64
N ALA A 373 -34.90 -19.49 27.01
CA ALA A 373 -34.58 -20.89 27.29
C ALA A 373 -33.96 -21.59 26.07
N LEU A 374 -34.50 -21.36 24.87
CA LEU A 374 -33.99 -21.95 23.62
C LEU A 374 -32.64 -21.35 23.21
N TRP A 375 -32.45 -20.03 23.33
CA TRP A 375 -31.15 -19.41 23.06
C TRP A 375 -30.08 -19.83 24.07
N GLN A 376 -30.44 -20.02 25.34
CA GLN A 376 -29.52 -20.55 26.34
C GLN A 376 -29.11 -21.99 26.01
N GLN A 377 -30.07 -22.84 25.62
CA GLN A 377 -29.79 -24.20 25.15
C GLN A 377 -28.80 -24.20 23.96
N LEU A 378 -28.97 -23.27 23.01
CA LEU A 378 -28.05 -23.10 21.90
C LEU A 378 -26.67 -22.60 22.36
N LEU A 379 -26.63 -21.64 23.28
CA LEU A 379 -25.40 -21.07 23.82
C LEU A 379 -24.58 -22.10 24.59
N ASP A 380 -25.24 -22.99 25.31
CA ASP A 380 -24.62 -24.09 26.07
C ASP A 380 -24.12 -25.22 25.16
N SER A 381 -24.56 -25.28 23.91
CA SER A 381 -24.10 -26.27 22.93
C SER A 381 -22.73 -25.88 22.34
N GLU A 382 -21.81 -26.83 22.19
CA GLU A 382 -20.46 -26.62 21.62
C GLU A 382 -20.43 -26.52 20.07
N ARG A 383 -21.56 -26.21 19.42
CA ARG A 383 -21.62 -26.21 17.94
C ARG A 383 -20.92 -24.99 17.33
N PRO A 384 -19.99 -25.18 16.36
CA PRO A 384 -19.15 -24.11 15.82
C PRO A 384 -19.90 -23.10 14.93
N ARG A 385 -21.08 -23.45 14.42
CA ARG A 385 -21.90 -22.58 13.55
C ARG A 385 -22.62 -21.46 14.32
N ILE A 386 -22.62 -21.50 15.65
CA ILE A 386 -23.40 -20.58 16.49
C ILE A 386 -22.64 -19.26 16.71
N ASN A 387 -23.27 -18.14 16.35
CA ASN A 387 -22.78 -16.82 16.74
C ASN A 387 -23.19 -16.54 18.20
N ARG A 388 -22.29 -16.87 19.14
CA ARG A 388 -22.56 -16.74 20.58
C ARG A 388 -22.79 -15.29 21.01
N ALA A 389 -22.10 -14.34 20.40
CA ALA A 389 -22.29 -12.91 20.70
C ALA A 389 -23.72 -12.48 20.38
N ALA A 390 -24.24 -12.86 19.20
CA ALA A 390 -25.61 -12.55 18.81
C ALA A 390 -26.66 -13.23 19.72
N LEU A 391 -26.41 -14.45 20.19
CA LEU A 391 -27.30 -15.11 21.16
C LEU A 391 -27.32 -14.38 22.50
N ILE A 392 -26.16 -13.99 23.01
CA ILE A 392 -26.06 -13.25 24.28
C ILE A 392 -26.82 -11.92 24.17
N GLU A 393 -26.66 -11.19 23.05
CA GLU A 393 -27.39 -9.96 22.78
C GLU A 393 -28.91 -10.19 22.69
N ALA A 394 -29.34 -11.25 22.01
CA ALA A 394 -30.75 -11.62 21.91
C ALA A 394 -31.36 -11.95 23.28
N ILE A 395 -30.65 -12.72 24.12
CA ILE A 395 -31.06 -13.06 25.49
C ILE A 395 -31.19 -11.80 26.35
N GLN A 396 -30.20 -10.90 26.31
CA GLN A 396 -30.24 -9.63 27.04
C GLN A 396 -31.44 -8.79 26.61
N THR A 397 -31.67 -8.69 25.31
CA THR A 397 -32.76 -7.94 24.71
C THR A 397 -34.13 -8.49 25.13
N ALA A 398 -34.31 -9.81 25.10
CA ALA A 398 -35.54 -10.45 25.59
C ALA A 398 -35.73 -10.30 27.10
N SER A 399 -34.65 -10.33 27.87
CA SER A 399 -34.71 -10.14 29.33
C SER A 399 -35.18 -8.73 29.69
N ILE A 400 -34.78 -7.73 28.91
CA ILE A 400 -35.23 -6.34 29.08
C ILE A 400 -36.71 -6.19 28.70
N MET A 401 -37.17 -6.84 27.62
CA MET A 401 -38.56 -6.73 27.17
C MET A 401 -39.55 -7.52 28.01
N GLY A 402 -39.11 -8.63 28.63
CA GLY A 402 -39.95 -9.48 29.46
C GLY A 402 -39.88 -9.21 30.97
N GLY A 403 -39.09 -8.22 31.40
CA GLY A 403 -38.84 -7.84 32.79
C GLY A 403 -39.96 -7.06 33.45
#